data_AF-A0A812V3A9-F1
#
_entry.id   AF-A0A812V3A9-F1
#
_cell.length_a   1.000
_cell.length_b   1.000
_cell.length_c   1.000
_cell.angle_alpha   90.00
_cell.angle_beta   90.00
_cell.angle_gamma   90.00
#
_symmetry.space_group_name_H-M   'P 1'
#
loop_
_entity.id
_entity.type
_entity.pdbx_description
1 polymer ?
#
loop_
_entity_poly.entity_id
_entity_poly.type
_entity_poly.pdbx_seq_one_letter_code
_entity_poly.pdbx_strand_id
1 'polypeptide(L)'
;LTGPRKQSEGSDAEEVVGSCWHSLSQEIKNGARYGCGLYFAEDVGKSLAYAPVNTSSDGRTTSQFLLLCRVLCGQMYYTSERYELDAVISAHKVGKNSVLANPLREGPREFIVWHEMQVYSEYLLEVTVRDEDP
;
A
#
# COMPACT_ATOMS: atom_id res chain seq x y z
N LEU A 1 -46.53 1.14 3.75
CA LEU A 1 -46.09 1.41 2.37
C LEU A 1 -44.61 1.71 2.41
N THR A 2 -43.86 0.72 1.95
CA THR A 2 -42.40 0.58 1.94
C THR A 2 -41.77 1.63 1.03
N GLY A 3 -40.98 2.55 1.60
CA GLY A 3 -39.99 3.31 0.83
C GLY A 3 -38.71 2.49 0.71
N PRO A 4 -38.02 2.48 -0.44
CA PRO A 4 -36.79 1.72 -0.57
C PRO A 4 -35.72 2.35 0.34
N ARG A 5 -35.16 1.54 1.25
CA ARG A 5 -33.84 1.81 1.84
C ARG A 5 -32.86 1.86 0.68
N LYS A 6 -32.23 3.02 0.46
CA LYS A 6 -31.00 3.08 -0.35
C LYS A 6 -29.99 2.14 0.33
N GLN A 7 -29.69 1.02 -0.29
CA GLN A 7 -28.43 0.31 -0.04
C GLN A 7 -27.31 1.27 -0.43
N SER A 8 -26.56 1.74 0.56
CA SER A 8 -25.28 2.40 0.35
C SER A 8 -24.22 1.30 0.15
N GLU A 9 -24.22 0.66 -1.01
CA GLU A 9 -23.21 -0.34 -1.42
C GLU A 9 -22.11 0.31 -2.27
N GLY A 10 -21.74 1.56 -1.98
CA GLY A 10 -20.82 2.32 -2.83
C GLY A 10 -19.85 3.28 -2.13
N SER A 11 -19.73 3.26 -0.80
CA SER A 11 -18.84 4.22 -0.10
C SER A 11 -17.40 3.75 0.05
N ASP A 12 -17.15 2.44 0.11
CA ASP A 12 -15.90 1.98 0.72
C ASP A 12 -14.72 2.07 -0.26
N ALA A 13 -14.97 1.84 -1.56
CA ALA A 13 -13.93 1.88 -2.59
C ALA A 13 -13.40 3.29 -2.87
N GLU A 14 -14.30 4.26 -3.04
CA GLU A 14 -13.92 5.67 -3.27
C GLU A 14 -13.28 6.29 -2.03
N GLU A 15 -13.73 5.91 -0.84
CA GLU A 15 -13.10 6.31 0.42
C GLU A 15 -11.69 5.74 0.56
N VAL A 16 -11.47 4.46 0.20
CA VAL A 16 -10.13 3.84 0.20
C VAL A 16 -9.20 4.56 -0.78
N VAL A 17 -9.64 4.81 -2.01
CA VAL A 17 -8.82 5.52 -3.00
C VAL A 17 -8.54 6.97 -2.55
N GLY A 18 -9.55 7.66 -2.04
CA GLY A 18 -9.43 9.03 -1.54
C GLY A 18 -8.54 9.15 -0.31
N SER A 19 -8.67 8.23 0.65
CA SER A 19 -7.85 8.15 1.86
C SER A 19 -6.40 7.76 1.55
N CYS A 20 -6.19 6.80 0.63
CA CYS A 20 -4.86 6.45 0.13
C CYS A 20 -4.20 7.68 -0.48
N TRP A 21 -4.85 8.37 -1.43
CA TRP A 21 -4.31 9.55 -2.09
C TRP A 21 -4.05 10.72 -1.13
N HIS A 22 -4.96 10.98 -0.18
CA HIS A 22 -4.77 12.01 0.84
C HIS A 22 -3.61 11.67 1.80
N SER A 23 -3.35 10.39 2.05
CA SER A 23 -2.17 9.94 2.79
C SER A 23 -0.88 10.04 1.98
N LEU A 24 -0.92 9.94 0.63
CA LEU A 24 0.27 10.15 -0.22
C LEU A 24 0.80 11.60 -0.10
N SER A 25 -0.10 12.56 0.16
CA SER A 25 0.21 13.98 0.25
C SER A 25 0.62 14.45 1.66
N GLN A 26 0.52 13.58 2.68
CA GLN A 26 1.11 13.82 3.99
C GLN A 26 2.35 12.95 4.18
N GLU A 27 3.46 13.56 4.61
CA GLU A 27 4.68 12.84 5.00
C GLU A 27 4.31 11.63 5.87
N ILE A 28 4.57 10.41 5.39
CA ILE A 28 4.41 9.18 6.17
C ILE A 28 5.40 9.25 7.35
N LYS A 29 4.97 9.87 8.45
CA LYS A 29 5.81 10.17 9.63
C LYS A 29 6.00 8.98 10.55
N ASN A 30 5.17 7.94 10.43
CA ASN A 30 5.21 6.79 11.32
C ASN A 30 5.60 5.52 10.53
N GLY A 31 6.76 4.93 10.86
CA GLY A 31 7.18 3.61 10.35
C GLY A 31 8.05 3.60 9.08
N ALA A 32 8.44 4.76 8.55
CA ALA A 32 9.29 4.83 7.37
C ALA A 32 10.70 4.29 7.66
N ARG A 33 11.08 3.16 7.03
CA ARG A 33 12.39 2.52 7.21
C ARG A 33 13.45 3.02 6.23
N TYR A 34 13.04 3.59 5.11
CA TYR A 34 13.91 3.94 3.99
C TYR A 34 13.77 5.42 3.57
N GLY A 35 13.25 6.26 4.45
CA GLY A 35 12.98 7.67 4.19
C GLY A 35 11.55 7.96 3.73
N CYS A 36 11.29 9.23 3.41
CA CYS A 36 9.97 9.71 3.03
C CYS A 36 9.64 9.33 1.58
N GLY A 37 8.51 8.65 1.39
CA GLY A 37 8.04 8.24 0.07
C GLY A 37 6.81 7.33 0.17
N LEU A 38 6.37 6.87 -0.99
CA LEU A 38 5.27 5.94 -1.19
C LEU A 38 5.83 4.52 -1.22
N TYR A 39 5.33 3.67 -0.33
CA TYR A 39 5.82 2.30 -0.13
C TYR A 39 4.93 1.30 -0.86
N PHE A 40 5.55 0.39 -1.61
CA PHE A 40 4.89 -0.71 -2.31
C PHE A 40 5.59 -2.02 -1.96
N ALA A 41 4.84 -3.12 -1.93
CA ALA A 41 5.38 -4.45 -1.70
C ALA A 41 5.04 -5.38 -2.87
N GLU A 42 5.95 -6.32 -3.17
CA GLU A 42 5.69 -7.40 -4.14
C GLU A 42 4.70 -8.45 -3.63
N ASP A 43 4.61 -8.56 -2.30
CA ASP A 43 3.78 -9.55 -1.62
C ASP A 43 2.48 -8.90 -1.11
N VAL A 44 1.37 -9.59 -1.37
CA VAL A 44 0.03 -9.17 -0.98
C VAL A 44 -0.12 -9.19 0.54
N GLY A 45 0.41 -10.22 1.22
CA GLY A 45 0.32 -10.36 2.67
C GLY A 45 0.96 -9.20 3.42
N LYS A 46 2.10 -8.71 2.92
CA LYS A 46 2.75 -7.52 3.48
C LYS A 46 1.89 -6.27 3.35
N SER A 47 1.23 -6.06 2.21
CA SER A 47 0.33 -4.92 2.01
C SER A 47 -0.94 -5.03 2.86
N LEU A 48 -1.49 -6.24 3.03
CA LEU A 48 -2.64 -6.50 3.90
C LEU A 48 -2.37 -6.13 5.37
N ALA A 49 -1.13 -6.29 5.86
CA ALA A 49 -0.79 -5.90 7.22
C ALA A 49 -0.97 -4.39 7.51
N TYR A 50 -1.08 -3.57 6.46
CA TYR A 50 -1.35 -2.13 6.54
C TYR A 50 -2.77 -1.75 6.12
N ALA A 51 -3.56 -2.69 5.58
CA ALA A 51 -4.90 -2.42 5.11
C ALA A 51 -5.90 -2.45 6.30
N PRO A 52 -6.91 -1.55 6.33
CA PRO A 52 -7.98 -1.63 7.30
C PRO A 52 -8.79 -2.92 7.12
N VAL A 53 -9.04 -3.62 8.22
CA VAL A 53 -9.89 -4.82 8.24
C VAL A 53 -11.35 -4.41 8.42
N ASN A 54 -12.18 -4.73 7.43
CA ASN A 54 -13.62 -4.62 7.51
C ASN A 54 -14.19 -5.97 7.91
N THR A 55 -15.03 -6.01 8.95
CA THR A 55 -15.68 -7.25 9.39
C THR A 55 -17.18 -7.12 9.14
N SER A 56 -17.78 -8.15 8.53
CA SER A 56 -19.22 -8.23 8.31
C SER A 56 -20.00 -8.19 9.61
N SER A 57 -21.28 -7.80 9.56
CA SER A 57 -22.15 -7.71 10.74
C SER A 57 -22.33 -9.05 11.47
N ASP A 58 -22.19 -10.17 10.76
CA ASP A 58 -22.26 -11.51 11.35
C ASP A 58 -20.92 -12.00 11.93
N GLY A 59 -19.85 -11.22 11.77
CA GLY A 59 -18.52 -11.53 12.29
C GLY A 59 -17.76 -12.63 11.55
N ARG A 60 -18.32 -13.19 10.47
CA ARG A 60 -17.80 -14.41 9.81
C ARG A 60 -16.97 -14.14 8.56
N THR A 61 -17.06 -12.92 8.05
CA THR A 61 -16.38 -12.51 6.83
C THR A 61 -15.56 -11.27 7.14
N THR A 62 -14.27 -11.33 6.82
CA THR A 62 -13.41 -10.15 6.84
C THR A 62 -13.02 -9.80 5.42
N SER A 63 -13.08 -8.51 5.08
CA SER A 63 -12.61 -7.99 3.81
C SER A 63 -11.61 -6.86 4.01
N GLN A 64 -10.67 -6.76 3.08
CA GLN A 64 -9.65 -5.73 3.03
C GLN A 64 -9.51 -5.27 1.58
N PHE A 65 -9.22 -3.99 1.40
CA PHE A 65 -8.99 -3.42 0.07
C PHE A 65 -7.51 -3.12 -0.14
N LEU A 66 -7.02 -3.42 -1.34
CA LEU A 66 -5.64 -3.16 -1.75
C LEU A 66 -5.60 -2.46 -3.10
N LEU A 67 -4.60 -1.62 -3.29
CA LEU A 67 -4.28 -1.06 -4.60
C LEU A 67 -3.20 -1.91 -5.28
N LEU A 68 -3.49 -2.40 -6.47
CA LEU A 68 -2.48 -2.94 -7.38
C LEU A 68 -2.10 -1.84 -8.36
N CYS A 69 -0.86 -1.35 -8.23
CA CYS A 69 -0.38 -0.19 -8.97
C CYS A 69 0.66 -0.58 -10.03
N ARG A 70 0.71 0.17 -11.12
CA ARG A 70 1.90 0.29 -11.96
C ARG A 70 2.81 1.35 -11.36
N VAL A 71 4.06 1.00 -11.07
CA VAL A 71 5.02 1.90 -10.43
C VAL A 71 6.25 2.08 -11.33
N LEU A 72 6.56 3.33 -11.68
CA LEU A 72 7.70 3.73 -12.49
C LEU A 72 8.95 3.90 -11.62
N CYS A 73 9.67 2.80 -11.40
CA CYS A 73 10.83 2.81 -10.51
C CYS A 73 12.14 3.31 -11.17
N GLY A 74 12.23 3.34 -12.50
CA GLY A 74 13.46 3.74 -13.19
C GLY A 74 14.70 2.97 -12.73
N GLN A 75 15.83 3.67 -12.52
CA GLN A 75 17.00 3.06 -11.88
C GLN A 75 16.84 3.04 -10.36
N MET A 76 16.87 1.86 -9.77
CA MET A 76 16.71 1.68 -8.33
C MET A 76 18.04 1.83 -7.58
N TYR A 77 17.99 2.49 -6.42
CA TYR A 77 18.99 2.39 -5.36
C TYR A 77 18.70 1.14 -4.53
N TYR A 78 19.63 0.21 -4.48
CA TYR A 78 19.44 -1.05 -3.76
C TYR A 78 20.00 -0.97 -2.35
N THR A 79 19.21 -1.42 -1.37
CA THR A 79 19.68 -1.60 0.01
C THR A 79 19.26 -2.95 0.57
N SER A 80 20.16 -3.57 1.33
CA SER A 80 19.88 -4.77 2.12
C SER A 80 19.79 -4.51 3.62
N GLU A 81 19.90 -3.24 4.03
CA GLU A 81 19.78 -2.85 5.42
C GLU A 81 18.34 -2.99 5.91
N ARG A 82 18.15 -3.28 7.19
CA ARG A 82 16.79 -3.33 7.78
C ARG A 82 16.17 -1.94 7.89
N TYR A 83 17.03 -0.93 8.08
CA TYR A 83 16.69 0.48 8.25
C TYR A 83 17.80 1.33 7.60
N GLU A 84 17.41 2.27 6.76
CA GLU A 84 18.30 3.26 6.14
C GLU A 84 17.47 4.53 5.89
N LEU A 85 17.30 5.34 6.94
CA LEU A 85 16.34 6.46 6.94
C LEU A 85 16.64 7.51 5.87
N ASP A 86 17.88 7.58 5.38
CA ASP A 86 18.33 8.47 4.33
C ASP A 86 18.39 7.80 2.94
N ALA A 87 17.89 6.57 2.75
CA ALA A 87 17.98 5.84 1.49
C ALA A 87 17.40 6.63 0.30
N VAL A 88 16.27 7.32 0.46
CA VAL A 88 15.71 8.22 -0.58
C VAL A 88 16.66 9.37 -0.91
N ILE A 89 17.28 9.98 0.11
CA ILE A 89 18.23 11.08 -0.07
C ILE A 89 19.50 10.56 -0.77
N SER A 90 20.00 9.39 -0.36
CA SER A 90 21.15 8.71 -0.94
C SER A 90 20.88 8.32 -2.39
N ALA A 91 19.71 7.75 -2.69
CA ALA A 91 19.26 7.44 -4.04
C ALA A 91 19.29 8.68 -4.94
N HIS A 92 18.74 9.80 -4.47
CA HIS A 92 18.76 11.06 -5.23
C HIS A 92 20.19 11.56 -5.49
N LYS A 93 21.07 11.52 -4.47
CA LYS A 93 22.48 11.94 -4.59
C LYS A 93 23.25 11.14 -5.65
N VAL A 94 22.94 9.85 -5.81
CA VAL A 94 23.58 8.99 -6.81
C VAL A 94 22.79 8.86 -8.12
N GLY A 95 21.78 9.72 -8.33
CA GLY A 95 21.02 9.80 -9.59
C GLY A 95 20.06 8.64 -9.82
N LYS A 96 19.57 8.00 -8.75
CA LYS A 96 18.55 6.93 -8.81
C LYS A 96 17.14 7.51 -8.69
N ASN A 97 16.15 6.76 -9.18
CA ASN A 97 14.76 7.20 -9.33
C ASN A 97 13.81 6.54 -8.31
N SER A 98 14.28 5.54 -7.57
CA SER A 98 13.54 4.84 -6.52
C SER A 98 14.51 4.11 -5.60
N VAL A 99 14.00 3.59 -4.49
CA VAL A 99 14.71 2.63 -3.63
C VAL A 99 14.09 1.24 -3.80
N LEU A 100 14.94 0.22 -3.95
CA LEU A 100 14.59 -1.18 -3.84
C LEU A 100 15.18 -1.71 -2.53
N ALA A 101 14.31 -1.90 -1.55
CA ALA A 101 14.69 -2.47 -0.27
C ALA A 101 14.48 -3.98 -0.26
N ASN A 102 15.53 -4.71 0.08
CA ASN A 102 15.49 -6.16 0.27
C ASN A 102 16.25 -6.52 1.56
N PRO A 103 15.65 -6.21 2.73
CA PRO A 103 16.34 -6.35 4.01
C PRO A 103 16.82 -7.79 4.23
N LEU A 104 18.08 -7.94 4.63
CA LEU A 104 18.78 -9.23 4.80
C LEU A 104 18.89 -10.08 3.51
N ARG A 105 18.46 -9.55 2.36
CA ARG A 105 18.34 -10.27 1.09
C ARG A 105 17.35 -11.44 1.13
N GLU A 106 16.38 -11.36 2.02
CA GLU A 106 15.38 -12.40 2.25
C GLU A 106 13.96 -11.83 2.21
N GLY A 107 13.01 -12.64 1.74
CA GLY A 107 11.59 -12.30 1.74
C GLY A 107 11.18 -11.29 0.66
N PRO A 108 9.99 -10.68 0.83
CA PRO A 108 9.41 -9.80 -0.18
C PRO A 108 10.08 -8.43 -0.20
N ARG A 109 10.39 -7.96 -1.41
CA ARG A 109 11.02 -6.66 -1.62
C ARG A 109 10.00 -5.54 -1.50
N GLU A 110 10.50 -4.36 -1.14
CA GLU A 110 9.74 -3.12 -1.09
C GLU A 110 10.31 -2.11 -2.08
N PHE A 111 9.41 -1.38 -2.72
CA PHE A 111 9.74 -0.27 -3.59
C PHE A 111 9.32 1.02 -2.93
N ILE A 112 10.22 2.00 -2.96
CA ILE A 112 9.93 3.34 -2.45
C ILE A 112 10.15 4.32 -3.60
N VAL A 113 9.08 5.02 -3.95
CA VAL A 113 9.09 6.15 -4.89
C VAL A 113 8.66 7.41 -4.15
N TRP A 114 9.05 8.58 -4.62
CA TRP A 114 8.80 9.84 -3.90
C TRP A 114 8.03 10.87 -4.74
N HIS A 115 7.67 10.54 -5.98
CA HIS A 115 6.77 11.35 -6.79
C HIS A 115 5.49 10.58 -7.10
N GLU A 116 4.35 11.20 -6.86
CA GLU A 116 3.03 10.63 -7.16
C GLU A 116 2.87 10.28 -8.64
N MET A 117 3.49 11.05 -9.55
CA MET A 117 3.50 10.77 -10.99
C MET A 117 4.18 9.44 -11.36
N GLN A 118 4.93 8.82 -10.44
CA GLN A 118 5.49 7.48 -10.65
C GLN A 118 4.46 6.36 -10.43
N VAL A 119 3.26 6.68 -9.95
CA VAL A 119 2.28 5.68 -9.53
C VAL A 119 1.01 5.84 -10.36
N TYR A 120 0.54 4.74 -10.93
CA TYR A 120 -0.79 4.62 -11.50
C TYR A 120 -1.54 3.49 -10.81
N SER A 121 -2.65 3.81 -10.14
CA SER A 121 -3.52 2.83 -9.50
C SER A 121 -4.31 2.09 -10.58
N GLU A 122 -3.89 0.86 -10.91
CA GLU A 122 -4.48 0.09 -12.01
C GLU A 122 -5.76 -0.63 -11.56
N TYR A 123 -5.71 -1.25 -10.38
CA TYR A 123 -6.84 -1.99 -9.82
C TYR A 123 -7.02 -1.71 -8.34
N LEU A 124 -8.28 -1.65 -7.93
CA LEU A 124 -8.70 -1.80 -6.54
C LEU A 124 -9.15 -3.26 -6.34
N LEU A 125 -8.50 -3.97 -5.44
CA LEU A 125 -8.77 -5.37 -5.15
C LEU A 125 -9.45 -5.49 -3.79
N GLU A 126 -10.55 -6.21 -3.73
CA GLU A 126 -11.14 -6.68 -2.47
C GLU A 126 -10.63 -8.10 -2.19
N VAL A 127 -10.03 -8.30 -1.02
CA VAL A 127 -9.60 -9.61 -0.53
C VAL A 127 -10.52 -9.99 0.62
N THR A 128 -11.23 -11.10 0.45
CA THR A 128 -12.17 -11.61 1.46
C THR A 128 -11.65 -12.91 2.07
N VAL A 129 -11.62 -12.99 3.39
CA VAL A 129 -11.43 -14.24 4.14
C VAL A 129 -12.75 -14.61 4.77
N ARG A 130 -13.19 -15.84 4.50
CA ARG A 130 -14.35 -16.45 5.16
C ARG A 130 -13.84 -17.49 6.11
N ASP A 131 -14.36 -17.51 7.33
CA ASP A 131 -14.20 -18.67 8.17
C ASP A 131 -14.92 -19.83 7.47
N GLU A 132 -14.18 -20.89 7.11
CA GLU A 132 -14.84 -22.14 6.73
C GLU A 132 -15.53 -22.69 7.98
N ASP A 133 -16.82 -23.00 7.88
CA ASP A 133 -17.50 -23.77 8.93
C ASP A 133 -16.69 -25.05 9.19
N PRO A 134 -16.32 -25.37 10.44
CA PRO A 134 -15.46 -26.51 10.78
C PRO A 134 -16.04 -27.87 10.39
#